data_AF-A0A2C9EPV5-F1
#
_entry.id   AF-A0A2C9EPV5-F1
#
_cell.length_a   1.000
_cell.length_b   1.000
_cell.length_c   1.000
_cell.angle_alpha   90.00
_cell.angle_beta   90.00
_cell.angle_gamma   90.00
#
_symmetry.space_group_name_H-M   'P 1'
#
loop_
_entity.id
_entity.type
_entity.pdbx_description
1 polymer ?
#
loop_
_entity_poly.entity_id
_entity_poly.type
_entity_poly.pdbx_seq_one_letter_code
_entity_poly.pdbx_strand_id
1 'polypeptide(L)'
;MSFVREFAPFLLNHLKEERQHILKSIAVSVAAELWLSLESAALLDINRDQFGLGGQLDERRNVPRWLIAAERRKVDIWVEDSYGEHPSTAIEFKVIHNNKNAYDKIRQIRKDLIKPIPHTAPDEHIERWGIVLLTYSRFYSDQRGNYVYGKFANRDAFLQAFRHALSDDADRYTGTPELELAMEPIQVADLEGAHYVEPKKEAGVYLALVKRKG
;
A
#
# COMPACT_ATOMS: atom_id res chain seq x y z
N MET A 1 0.28 10.32 17.86
CA MET A 1 0.58 10.41 16.42
C MET A 1 0.43 9.01 15.86
N SER A 2 -0.20 8.81 14.68
CA SER A 2 -0.50 7.45 14.19
C SER A 2 0.78 6.66 13.89
N PHE A 3 0.86 5.41 14.39
CA PHE A 3 2.03 4.54 14.21
C PHE A 3 2.34 4.25 12.73
N VAL A 4 1.33 4.33 11.85
CA VAL A 4 1.48 4.05 10.42
C VAL A 4 2.48 5.00 9.75
N ARG A 5 2.60 6.24 10.25
CA ARG A 5 3.57 7.22 9.74
C ARG A 5 5.01 6.80 10.01
N GLU A 6 5.26 6.05 11.08
CA GLU A 6 6.58 5.53 11.44
C GLU A 6 6.82 4.16 10.81
N PHE A 7 5.76 3.34 10.70
CA PHE A 7 5.82 2.05 10.06
C PHE A 7 6.10 2.14 8.55
N ALA A 8 5.54 3.12 7.83
CA ALA A 8 5.73 3.20 6.38
C ALA A 8 7.21 3.42 5.95
N PRO A 9 8.00 4.32 6.57
CA PRO A 9 9.44 4.40 6.35
C PRO A 9 10.20 3.13 6.77
N PHE A 10 9.75 2.45 7.83
CA PHE A 10 10.36 1.19 8.27
C PHE A 10 10.14 0.07 7.23
N LEU A 11 8.91 -0.09 6.75
CA LEU A 11 8.56 -0.99 5.66
C LEU A 11 9.33 -0.65 4.38
N LEU A 12 9.45 0.64 4.03
CA LEU A 12 10.24 1.11 2.89
C LEU A 12 11.69 0.61 2.96
N ASN A 13 12.34 0.72 4.12
CA ASN A 13 13.71 0.26 4.31
C ASN A 13 13.82 -1.26 4.27
N HIS A 14 12.92 -1.98 4.95
CA HIS A 14 12.83 -3.43 4.89
C HIS A 14 12.71 -3.96 3.45
N LEU A 15 11.84 -3.32 2.65
CA LEU A 15 11.66 -3.69 1.25
C LEU A 15 12.91 -3.45 0.40
N LYS A 16 13.64 -2.37 0.67
CA LYS A 16 14.89 -2.03 -0.04
C LYS A 16 16.03 -2.97 0.32
N GLU A 17 16.17 -3.29 1.61
CA GLU A 17 17.35 -3.98 2.13
C GLU A 17 17.19 -5.50 2.07
N GLU A 18 16.00 -6.02 2.37
CA GLU A 18 15.80 -7.46 2.53
C GLU A 18 14.94 -8.10 1.43
N ARG A 19 14.01 -7.35 0.84
CA ARG A 19 12.99 -7.93 -0.06
C ARG A 19 13.05 -7.44 -1.50
N GLN A 20 14.06 -6.67 -1.86
CA GLN A 20 14.18 -6.10 -3.21
C GLN A 20 14.20 -7.17 -4.30
N HIS A 21 14.85 -8.31 -4.06
CA HIS A 21 14.92 -9.42 -5.01
C HIS A 21 13.55 -10.07 -5.25
N ILE A 22 12.75 -10.25 -4.18
CA ILE A 22 11.38 -10.76 -4.29
C ILE A 22 10.53 -9.78 -5.09
N LEU A 23 10.55 -8.49 -4.71
CA LEU A 23 9.85 -7.43 -5.43
C LEU A 23 10.21 -7.43 -6.92
N LYS A 24 11.49 -7.55 -7.27
CA LYS A 24 11.93 -7.65 -8.67
C LYS A 24 11.30 -8.80 -9.43
N SER A 25 10.95 -9.91 -8.76
CA SER A 25 10.34 -11.08 -9.39
C SER A 25 8.82 -11.03 -9.44
N ILE A 26 8.18 -10.40 -8.44
CA ILE A 26 6.71 -10.45 -8.31
C ILE A 26 6.02 -9.12 -8.62
N ALA A 27 6.75 -8.01 -8.75
CA ALA A 27 6.19 -6.66 -8.82
C ALA A 27 5.13 -6.50 -9.90
N VAL A 28 5.21 -7.26 -10.99
CA VAL A 28 4.28 -7.20 -12.12
C VAL A 28 3.21 -8.30 -12.14
N SER A 29 3.10 -9.07 -11.05
CA SER A 29 2.11 -10.12 -10.87
C SER A 29 0.91 -9.62 -10.06
N VAL A 30 -0.21 -10.36 -10.13
CA VAL A 30 -1.37 -10.12 -9.26
C VAL A 30 -1.07 -10.40 -7.78
N ALA A 31 0.01 -11.13 -7.49
CA ALA A 31 0.34 -11.57 -6.13
C ALA A 31 1.07 -10.49 -5.30
N ALA A 32 1.60 -9.44 -5.93
CA ALA A 32 2.39 -8.43 -5.21
C ALA A 32 1.59 -7.68 -4.14
N GLU A 33 0.29 -7.43 -4.37
CA GLU A 33 -0.57 -6.74 -3.41
C GLU A 33 -0.77 -7.59 -2.15
N LEU A 34 -1.18 -8.85 -2.32
CA LEU A 34 -1.38 -9.79 -1.21
C LEU A 34 -0.06 -10.09 -0.48
N TRP A 35 1.03 -10.32 -1.22
CA TRP A 35 2.34 -10.55 -0.61
C TRP A 35 2.77 -9.36 0.24
N LEU A 36 2.59 -8.12 -0.24
CA LEU A 36 2.96 -6.93 0.52
C LEU A 36 2.11 -6.79 1.78
N SER A 37 0.81 -7.07 1.72
CA SER A 37 -0.08 -7.08 2.89
C SER A 37 0.41 -8.06 3.95
N LEU A 38 0.69 -9.31 3.56
CA LEU A 38 1.16 -10.36 4.47
C LEU A 38 2.55 -10.05 5.06
N GLU A 39 3.49 -9.61 4.23
CA GLU A 39 4.83 -9.20 4.67
C GLU A 39 4.74 -8.02 5.65
N SER A 40 3.88 -7.04 5.36
CA SER A 40 3.70 -5.87 6.22
C SER A 40 3.07 -6.24 7.57
N ALA A 41 2.08 -7.13 7.58
CA ALA A 41 1.46 -7.60 8.82
C ALA A 41 2.46 -8.34 9.70
N ALA A 42 3.25 -9.25 9.12
CA ALA A 42 4.30 -9.97 9.84
C ALA A 42 5.39 -9.01 10.36
N LEU A 43 5.84 -8.07 9.54
CA LEU A 43 6.85 -7.09 9.92
C LEU A 43 6.39 -6.21 11.07
N LEU A 44 5.12 -5.74 11.02
CA LEU A 44 4.53 -4.95 12.09
C LEU A 44 4.41 -5.76 13.39
N ASP A 45 3.97 -7.01 13.30
CA ASP A 45 3.73 -7.89 14.46
C ASP A 45 5.04 -8.26 15.21
N ILE A 46 6.12 -8.51 14.46
CA ILE A 46 7.46 -8.79 15.01
C ILE A 46 8.04 -7.55 15.71
N ASN A 47 7.74 -6.35 15.19
CA ASN A 47 8.29 -5.09 15.68
C ASN A 47 7.27 -4.26 16.48
N ARG A 48 6.24 -4.91 17.05
CA ARG A 48 5.11 -4.23 17.70
C ARG A 48 5.52 -3.20 18.76
N ASP A 49 6.55 -3.52 19.56
CA ASP A 49 6.99 -2.67 20.66
C ASP A 49 7.58 -1.35 20.14
N GLN A 50 8.29 -1.40 19.02
CA GLN A 50 8.86 -0.22 18.36
C GLN A 50 7.78 0.80 17.96
N PHE A 51 6.57 0.32 17.66
CA PHE A 51 5.45 1.14 17.18
C PHE A 51 4.42 1.44 18.29
N GLY A 52 4.74 1.15 19.55
CA GLY A 52 3.80 1.34 20.66
C GLY A 52 2.62 0.36 20.67
N LEU A 53 2.68 -0.70 19.87
CA LEU A 53 1.68 -1.78 19.79
C LEU A 53 2.05 -2.97 20.68
N GLY A 54 2.94 -2.73 21.65
CA GLY A 54 3.40 -3.70 22.64
C GLY A 54 2.42 -3.96 23.76
N GLY A 55 2.85 -4.77 24.72
CA GLY A 55 2.10 -5.08 25.94
C GLY A 55 1.19 -6.30 25.84
N GLN A 56 0.70 -6.73 27.00
CA GLN A 56 -0.11 -7.93 27.17
C GLN A 56 -1.54 -7.56 27.54
N LEU A 57 -2.50 -8.35 27.07
CA LEU A 57 -3.91 -8.18 27.40
C LEU A 57 -4.23 -8.63 28.83
N ASP A 58 -3.50 -9.62 29.32
CA ASP A 58 -3.61 -10.13 30.69
C ASP A 58 -2.32 -10.89 31.05
N GLU A 59 -2.36 -11.66 32.14
CA GLU A 59 -1.22 -12.44 32.64
C GLU A 59 -0.73 -13.54 31.67
N ARG A 60 -1.51 -13.88 30.64
CA ARG A 60 -1.13 -14.86 29.62
C ARG A 60 -0.09 -14.25 28.69
N ARG A 61 1.14 -14.76 28.79
CA ARG A 61 2.30 -14.21 28.09
C ARG A 61 2.17 -14.10 26.57
N ASN A 62 1.31 -14.92 25.94
CA ASN A 62 1.14 -15.02 24.50
C ASN A 62 -0.11 -14.31 23.97
N VAL A 63 -0.79 -13.49 24.79
CA VAL A 63 -1.97 -12.74 24.38
C VAL A 63 -1.62 -11.25 24.35
N PRO A 64 -1.30 -10.69 23.17
CA PRO A 64 -0.93 -9.28 23.08
C PRO A 64 -2.14 -8.37 23.31
N ARG A 65 -1.91 -7.18 23.86
CA ARG A 65 -2.95 -6.14 23.99
C ARG A 65 -3.49 -5.75 22.63
N TRP A 66 -2.60 -5.51 21.67
CA TRP A 66 -2.95 -5.11 20.32
C TRP A 66 -3.10 -6.33 19.42
N LEU A 67 -4.28 -6.45 18.82
CA LEU A 67 -4.52 -7.40 17.74
C LEU A 67 -3.99 -6.80 16.44
N ILE A 68 -3.11 -7.53 15.74
CA ILE A 68 -2.66 -7.22 14.38
C ILE A 68 -3.06 -8.42 13.52
N ALA A 69 -3.91 -8.20 12.51
CA ALA A 69 -4.41 -9.27 11.67
C ALA A 69 -4.51 -8.86 10.20
N ALA A 70 -3.91 -9.67 9.32
CA ALA A 70 -4.10 -9.54 7.89
C ALA A 70 -5.48 -10.10 7.47
N GLU A 71 -6.10 -9.47 6.46
CA GLU A 71 -7.37 -9.89 5.84
C GLU A 71 -8.58 -9.97 6.80
N ARG A 72 -8.44 -9.49 8.04
CA ARG A 72 -9.53 -9.45 9.01
C ARG A 72 -10.48 -8.29 8.69
N ARG A 73 -11.77 -8.47 8.93
CA ARG A 73 -12.82 -7.45 8.69
C ARG A 73 -12.82 -6.90 7.24
N LYS A 74 -12.39 -7.69 6.25
CA LYS A 74 -12.32 -7.29 4.83
C LYS A 74 -11.43 -6.05 4.55
N VAL A 75 -10.45 -5.82 5.41
CA VAL A 75 -9.35 -4.89 5.18
C VAL A 75 -8.04 -5.67 5.12
N ASP A 76 -7.04 -5.14 4.43
CA ASP A 76 -5.80 -5.89 4.21
C ASP A 76 -5.01 -6.06 5.52
N ILE A 77 -4.94 -5.02 6.37
CA ILE A 77 -4.48 -5.13 7.75
C ILE A 77 -5.42 -4.38 8.70
N TRP A 78 -5.80 -5.07 9.77
CA TRP A 78 -6.57 -4.54 10.88
C TRP A 78 -5.72 -4.53 12.16
N VAL A 79 -5.65 -3.37 12.81
CA VAL A 79 -5.01 -3.20 14.11
C VAL A 79 -6.03 -2.67 15.12
N GLU A 80 -6.18 -3.36 16.25
CA GLU A 80 -7.20 -3.07 17.25
C GLU A 80 -6.62 -3.18 18.67
N ASP A 81 -6.90 -2.17 19.48
CA ASP A 81 -6.63 -2.22 20.92
C ASP A 81 -7.72 -3.05 21.59
N SER A 82 -7.36 -4.18 22.19
CA SER A 82 -8.33 -5.09 22.79
C SER A 82 -9.08 -4.50 23.99
N TYR A 83 -8.56 -3.41 24.58
CA TYR A 83 -9.27 -2.66 25.63
C TYR A 83 -10.20 -1.57 25.08
N GLY A 84 -10.13 -1.25 23.79
CA GLY A 84 -10.92 -0.19 23.17
C GLY A 84 -10.57 1.22 23.64
N GLU A 85 -9.38 1.43 24.23
CA GLU A 85 -8.94 2.75 24.71
C GLU A 85 -8.45 3.63 23.55
N HIS A 86 -8.00 3.01 22.46
CA HIS A 86 -7.53 3.67 21.26
C HIS A 86 -8.35 3.28 20.02
N PRO A 87 -8.53 4.20 19.05
CA PRO A 87 -9.16 3.91 17.78
C PRO A 87 -8.48 2.75 17.03
N SER A 88 -9.28 1.90 16.41
CA SER A 88 -8.79 0.87 15.49
C SER A 88 -8.16 1.51 14.25
N THR A 89 -7.19 0.83 13.65
CA THR A 89 -6.52 1.25 12.41
C THR A 89 -6.73 0.21 11.30
N ALA A 90 -7.16 0.67 10.13
CA ALA A 90 -7.25 -0.12 8.91
C ALA A 90 -6.21 0.36 7.89
N ILE A 91 -5.43 -0.56 7.35
CA ILE A 91 -4.46 -0.31 6.29
C ILE A 91 -4.87 -1.09 5.05
N GLU A 92 -4.94 -0.39 3.92
CA GLU A 92 -5.25 -0.94 2.60
C GLU A 92 -4.02 -0.84 1.70
N PHE A 93 -3.81 -1.84 0.86
CA PHE A 93 -2.72 -1.92 -0.08
C PHE A 93 -3.25 -1.79 -1.51
N LYS A 94 -2.46 -1.16 -2.37
CA LYS A 94 -2.74 -1.16 -3.80
C LYS A 94 -1.47 -1.26 -4.62
N VAL A 95 -1.45 -2.15 -5.60
CA VAL A 95 -0.43 -2.15 -6.64
C VAL A 95 -0.98 -1.48 -7.89
N ILE A 96 -0.29 -0.43 -8.34
CA ILE A 96 -0.69 0.39 -9.48
C ILE A 96 0.40 0.31 -10.52
N HIS A 97 0.02 -0.15 -11.70
CA HIS A 97 0.88 -0.32 -12.85
C HIS A 97 0.76 0.84 -13.82
N ASN A 98 1.84 1.15 -14.55
CA ASN A 98 1.86 2.14 -15.64
C ASN A 98 1.14 1.68 -16.92
N ASN A 99 -0.02 1.03 -16.79
CA ASN A 99 -0.81 0.47 -17.87
C ASN A 99 -2.22 1.10 -17.94
N LYS A 100 -3.08 0.53 -18.81
CA LYS A 100 -4.46 1.02 -19.01
C LYS A 100 -5.33 1.07 -17.75
N ASN A 101 -5.03 0.27 -16.72
CA ASN A 101 -5.82 0.16 -15.48
C ASN A 101 -5.34 1.11 -14.36
N ALA A 102 -4.31 1.93 -14.60
CA ALA A 102 -3.72 2.79 -13.57
C ALA A 102 -4.77 3.64 -12.83
N TYR A 103 -5.59 4.37 -13.57
CA TYR A 103 -6.61 5.25 -13.00
C TYR A 103 -7.73 4.48 -12.27
N ASP A 104 -8.10 3.31 -12.77
CA ASP A 104 -9.07 2.45 -12.09
C ASP A 104 -8.54 1.96 -10.74
N LYS A 105 -7.24 1.63 -10.68
CA LYS A 105 -6.58 1.23 -9.43
C LYS A 105 -6.44 2.40 -8.45
N ILE A 106 -6.19 3.61 -8.94
CA ILE A 106 -6.21 4.83 -8.11
C ILE A 106 -7.62 5.05 -7.54
N ARG A 107 -8.66 4.92 -8.36
CA ARG A 107 -10.05 5.00 -7.88
C ARG A 107 -10.37 3.93 -6.83
N GLN A 108 -9.84 2.71 -6.98
CA GLN A 108 -10.02 1.64 -6.00
C GLN A 108 -9.46 2.03 -4.63
N ILE A 109 -8.20 2.46 -4.55
CA ILE A 109 -7.63 2.86 -3.25
C ILE A 109 -8.38 4.05 -2.63
N ARG A 110 -8.88 5.00 -3.42
CA ARG A 110 -9.78 6.06 -2.93
C ARG A 110 -11.01 5.48 -2.25
N LYS A 111 -11.68 4.51 -2.89
CA LYS A 111 -12.87 3.84 -2.31
C LYS A 111 -12.54 3.02 -1.08
N ASP A 112 -11.43 2.29 -1.10
CA ASP A 112 -11.05 1.41 0.01
C ASP A 112 -10.88 2.20 1.32
N LEU A 113 -10.44 3.47 1.24
CA LEU A 113 -10.31 4.35 2.41
C LEU A 113 -11.62 4.95 2.95
N ILE A 114 -12.78 4.63 2.35
CA ILE A 114 -14.10 4.95 2.91
C ILE A 114 -15.06 3.77 2.93
N LYS A 115 -14.63 2.58 2.50
CA LYS A 115 -15.52 1.41 2.43
C LYS A 115 -16.04 1.06 3.83
N PRO A 116 -17.31 0.69 4.00
CA PRO A 116 -17.81 0.18 5.27
C PRO A 116 -16.99 -1.03 5.72
N ILE A 117 -16.56 -1.04 6.98
CA ILE A 117 -15.85 -2.18 7.58
C ILE A 117 -16.90 -2.99 8.35
N PRO A 118 -17.07 -4.29 8.06
CA PRO A 118 -18.02 -5.12 8.80
C PRO A 118 -17.69 -5.19 10.30
N HIS A 119 -18.73 -5.35 11.11
CA HIS A 119 -18.63 -5.54 12.56
C HIS A 119 -18.04 -4.35 13.34
N THR A 120 -18.05 -3.15 12.77
CA THR A 120 -17.69 -1.91 13.49
C THR A 120 -18.96 -1.15 13.87
N ALA A 121 -18.92 -0.38 14.96
CA ALA A 121 -20.06 0.45 15.34
C ALA A 121 -20.26 1.60 14.31
N PRO A 122 -21.49 2.12 14.10
CA PRO A 122 -21.74 3.19 13.14
C PRO A 122 -20.95 4.48 13.39
N ASP A 123 -20.61 4.74 14.64
CA ASP A 123 -19.88 5.90 15.15
C ASP A 123 -18.43 5.58 15.54
N GLU A 124 -17.97 4.33 15.30
CA GLU A 124 -16.60 3.93 15.59
C GLU A 124 -15.63 4.75 14.74
N HIS A 125 -14.74 5.47 15.41
CA HIS A 125 -13.66 6.17 14.74
C HIS A 125 -12.57 5.17 14.34
N ILE A 126 -12.29 5.07 13.04
CA ILE A 126 -11.26 4.17 12.50
C ILE A 126 -10.25 5.01 11.74
N GLU A 127 -8.98 4.92 12.13
CA GLU A 127 -7.88 5.49 11.37
C GLU A 127 -7.69 4.69 10.08
N ARG A 128 -7.60 5.36 8.93
CA ARG A 128 -7.52 4.70 7.61
C ARG A 128 -6.33 5.17 6.80
N TRP A 129 -5.55 4.21 6.33
CA TRP A 129 -4.31 4.43 5.60
C TRP A 129 -4.22 3.57 4.36
N GLY A 130 -3.61 4.12 3.31
CA GLY A 130 -3.31 3.39 2.08
C GLY A 130 -1.81 3.30 1.86
N ILE A 131 -1.27 2.10 1.68
CA ILE A 131 0.11 1.87 1.23
C ILE A 131 0.05 1.47 -0.24
N VAL A 132 0.66 2.28 -1.10
CA VAL A 132 0.55 2.11 -2.56
C VAL A 132 1.92 1.78 -3.16
N LEU A 133 2.01 0.65 -3.87
CA LEU A 133 3.14 0.36 -4.76
C LEU A 133 2.84 0.82 -6.17
N LEU A 134 3.63 1.77 -6.65
CA LEU A 134 3.61 2.28 -8.01
C LEU A 134 4.70 1.54 -8.80
N THR A 135 4.31 0.75 -9.80
CA THR A 135 5.24 0.00 -10.64
C THR A 135 5.26 0.58 -12.04
N TYR A 136 6.36 1.26 -12.37
CA TYR A 136 6.68 1.67 -13.73
C TYR A 136 7.58 0.62 -14.37
N SER A 137 7.14 0.02 -15.47
CA SER A 137 7.95 -0.97 -16.19
C SER A 137 7.68 -0.92 -17.68
N ARG A 138 8.61 -1.45 -18.47
CA ARG A 138 8.40 -1.79 -19.88
C ARG A 138 8.97 -3.18 -20.10
N PHE A 139 8.14 -4.12 -20.54
CA PHE A 139 8.53 -5.46 -20.89
C PHE A 139 9.18 -5.47 -22.28
N TYR A 140 9.98 -6.48 -22.56
CA TYR A 140 10.32 -6.80 -23.95
C TYR A 140 9.06 -6.98 -24.79
N SER A 141 9.12 -6.56 -26.05
CA SER A 141 7.96 -6.52 -26.95
C SER A 141 7.29 -7.88 -27.15
N ASP A 142 8.07 -8.96 -27.11
CA ASP A 142 7.68 -10.36 -27.21
C ASP A 142 7.24 -10.97 -25.86
N GLN A 143 7.60 -10.35 -24.72
CA GLN A 143 7.27 -10.83 -23.37
C GLN A 143 6.16 -10.02 -22.69
N ARG A 144 5.69 -8.92 -23.29
CA ARG A 144 4.67 -8.04 -22.69
C ARG A 144 3.31 -8.69 -22.46
N GLY A 145 3.01 -9.81 -23.11
CA GLY A 145 1.69 -10.45 -23.08
C GLY A 145 0.57 -9.44 -23.39
N ASN A 146 -0.41 -9.33 -22.48
CA ASN A 146 -1.54 -8.40 -22.58
C ASN A 146 -1.26 -7.00 -22.00
N TYR A 147 -0.01 -6.71 -21.61
CA TYR A 147 0.34 -5.45 -21.01
C TYR A 147 0.38 -4.33 -22.07
N VAL A 148 -0.45 -3.31 -21.86
CA VAL A 148 -0.60 -2.18 -22.79
C VAL A 148 0.05 -0.94 -22.20
N TYR A 149 1.06 -0.43 -22.90
CA TYR A 149 1.75 0.83 -22.60
C TYR A 149 1.10 2.01 -23.31
N GLY A 150 1.61 3.22 -23.03
CA GLY A 150 1.26 4.44 -23.77
C GLY A 150 0.32 5.40 -23.04
N LYS A 151 -0.08 5.09 -21.80
CA LYS A 151 -0.80 6.04 -20.94
C LYS A 151 0.11 7.12 -20.35
N PHE A 152 1.39 6.80 -20.15
CA PHE A 152 2.38 7.69 -19.53
C PHE A 152 3.67 7.68 -20.36
N ALA A 153 4.21 8.87 -20.64
CA ALA A 153 5.38 9.03 -21.50
C ALA A 153 6.66 8.43 -20.86
N ASN A 154 6.84 8.66 -19.57
CA ASN A 154 8.00 8.25 -18.78
C ASN A 154 7.60 7.98 -17.32
N ARG A 155 8.55 7.60 -16.47
CA ARG A 155 8.31 7.35 -15.04
C ARG A 155 7.71 8.58 -14.36
N ASP A 156 8.28 9.75 -14.59
CA ASP A 156 7.89 10.96 -13.88
C ASP A 156 6.44 11.37 -14.20
N ALA A 157 6.02 11.24 -15.46
CA ALA A 157 4.64 11.44 -15.88
C ALA A 157 3.67 10.50 -15.17
N PHE A 158 4.06 9.24 -14.93
CA PHE A 158 3.25 8.30 -14.17
C PHE A 158 3.13 8.68 -12.69
N LEU A 159 4.25 9.02 -12.04
CA LEU A 159 4.24 9.45 -10.63
C LEU A 159 3.46 10.77 -10.45
N GLN A 160 3.59 11.71 -11.38
CA GLN A 160 2.82 12.97 -11.35
C GLN A 160 1.33 12.74 -11.60
N ALA A 161 0.97 11.84 -12.52
CA ALA A 161 -0.42 11.47 -12.76
C ALA A 161 -1.04 10.81 -11.51
N PHE A 162 -0.29 9.97 -10.79
CA PHE A 162 -0.73 9.43 -9.51
C PHE A 162 -1.02 10.54 -8.50
N ARG A 163 -0.07 11.48 -8.29
CA ARG A 163 -0.24 12.62 -7.37
C ARG A 163 -1.50 13.42 -7.67
N HIS A 164 -1.69 13.81 -8.92
CA HIS A 164 -2.86 14.59 -9.33
C HIS A 164 -4.16 13.81 -9.11
N ALA A 165 -4.18 12.53 -9.50
CA ALA A 165 -5.37 11.69 -9.43
C ALA A 165 -5.87 11.40 -8.01
N LEU A 166 -5.05 11.58 -6.97
CA LEU A 166 -5.46 11.42 -5.58
C LEU A 166 -6.51 12.46 -5.15
N SER A 167 -6.41 13.68 -5.67
CA SER A 167 -7.33 14.79 -5.37
C SER A 167 -8.10 15.30 -6.58
N ASP A 168 -8.06 14.58 -7.71
CA ASP A 168 -8.78 14.92 -8.93
C ASP A 168 -10.29 14.72 -8.76
N ASP A 169 -11.08 15.68 -9.26
CA ASP A 169 -12.54 15.74 -9.20
C ASP A 169 -13.22 15.26 -10.50
N ALA A 170 -12.45 14.81 -11.50
CA ALA A 170 -12.99 14.26 -12.75
C ALA A 170 -14.02 13.14 -12.51
N ASP A 171 -15.02 13.04 -13.40
CA ASP A 171 -16.17 12.10 -13.31
C ASP A 171 -15.81 10.65 -12.98
N ARG A 172 -14.64 10.19 -13.40
CA ARG A 172 -14.14 8.84 -13.10
C ARG A 172 -13.98 8.58 -11.60
N TYR A 173 -13.76 9.62 -10.80
CA TYR A 173 -13.57 9.55 -9.35
C TYR A 173 -14.83 9.89 -8.55
N THR A 174 -15.96 10.14 -9.21
CA THR A 174 -17.23 10.38 -8.55
C THR A 174 -17.56 9.27 -7.53
N GLY A 175 -17.97 9.70 -6.33
CA GLY A 175 -18.27 8.82 -5.20
C GLY A 175 -17.03 8.27 -4.48
N THR A 176 -15.87 8.89 -4.65
CA THR A 176 -14.63 8.54 -3.94
C THR A 176 -14.05 9.77 -3.25
N PRO A 177 -13.43 9.63 -2.06
CA PRO A 177 -12.84 10.74 -1.33
C PRO A 177 -11.62 11.28 -2.07
N GLU A 178 -11.28 12.55 -1.85
CA GLU A 178 -9.92 13.03 -2.11
C GLU A 178 -8.95 12.41 -1.10
N LEU A 179 -7.76 12.07 -1.58
CA LEU A 179 -6.65 11.60 -0.77
C LEU A 179 -5.50 12.60 -0.80
N GLU A 180 -4.65 12.54 0.21
CA GLU A 180 -3.39 13.26 0.25
C GLU A 180 -2.22 12.29 0.48
N LEU A 181 -1.02 12.71 0.04
CA LEU A 181 0.22 12.00 0.32
C LEU A 181 0.69 12.34 1.73
N ALA A 182 0.77 11.31 2.57
CA ALA A 182 1.46 11.39 3.85
C ALA A 182 2.94 11.02 3.74
N MET A 183 3.31 10.31 2.67
CA MET A 183 4.69 10.08 2.26
C MET A 183 4.74 10.08 0.73
N GLU A 184 5.64 10.88 0.16
CA GLU A 184 5.89 10.91 -1.27
C GLU A 184 6.31 9.53 -1.80
N PRO A 185 6.03 9.21 -3.08
CA PRO A 185 6.56 8.02 -3.72
C PRO A 185 8.10 7.95 -3.64
N ILE A 186 8.63 6.96 -2.91
CA ILE A 186 10.06 6.70 -2.80
C ILE A 186 10.37 5.35 -3.45
N GLN A 187 11.39 5.29 -4.29
CA GLN A 187 11.79 4.07 -4.98
C GLN A 187 12.18 2.98 -3.97
N VAL A 188 11.55 1.81 -4.03
CA VAL A 188 11.91 0.60 -3.26
C VAL A 188 12.81 -0.34 -4.07
N ALA A 189 12.60 -0.41 -5.38
CA ALA A 189 13.35 -1.31 -6.24
C ALA A 189 13.57 -0.68 -7.62
N ASP A 190 14.83 -0.72 -8.07
CA ASP A 190 15.17 -0.61 -9.48
C ASP A 190 14.82 -1.93 -10.20
N LEU A 191 14.15 -1.86 -11.34
CA LEU A 191 13.77 -3.02 -12.15
C LEU A 191 14.62 -3.17 -13.43
N GLU A 192 15.62 -2.32 -13.64
CA GLU A 192 16.49 -2.31 -14.84
C GLU A 192 17.24 -3.65 -15.06
N GLY A 193 17.43 -4.44 -14.00
CA GLY A 193 18.04 -5.78 -14.08
C GLY A 193 17.06 -6.96 -14.05
N ALA A 194 15.74 -6.72 -14.10
CA ALA A 194 14.75 -7.80 -14.07
C ALA A 194 14.67 -8.50 -15.44
N HIS A 195 14.63 -9.83 -15.45
CA HIS A 195 14.76 -10.65 -16.68
C HIS A 195 13.74 -10.35 -17.80
N TYR A 196 12.57 -9.81 -17.46
CA TYR A 196 11.48 -9.54 -18.39
C TYR A 196 11.34 -8.04 -18.73
N VAL A 197 12.09 -7.18 -18.05
CA VAL A 197 12.03 -5.72 -18.23
C VAL A 197 13.06 -5.29 -19.26
N GLU A 198 12.63 -4.49 -20.22
CA GLU A 198 13.50 -3.86 -21.20
C GLU A 198 14.39 -2.82 -20.49
N PRO A 199 15.72 -2.91 -20.62
CA PRO A 199 16.63 -2.00 -19.94
C PRO A 199 16.60 -0.59 -20.54
N LYS A 200 17.09 0.37 -19.76
CA LYS A 200 17.15 1.82 -20.00
C LYS A 200 15.77 2.45 -20.19
N LYS A 201 14.77 1.96 -19.46
CA LYS A 201 13.37 2.43 -19.52
C LYS A 201 12.87 3.00 -18.20
N GLU A 202 13.76 3.34 -17.28
CA GLU A 202 13.45 3.97 -15.99
C GLU A 202 12.55 3.08 -15.11
N ALA A 203 12.69 1.76 -15.28
CA ALA A 203 11.80 0.81 -14.65
C ALA A 203 12.05 0.76 -13.14
N GLY A 204 10.99 0.86 -12.34
CA GLY A 204 11.11 0.89 -10.90
C GLY A 204 9.79 0.70 -10.18
N VAL A 205 9.91 0.30 -8.92
CA VAL A 205 8.81 0.19 -7.97
C VAL A 205 9.00 1.27 -6.91
N TYR A 206 7.93 1.99 -6.58
CA TYR A 206 7.91 3.10 -5.62
C TYR A 206 6.84 2.85 -4.58
N LEU A 207 7.12 3.14 -3.31
CA LEU A 207 6.17 3.04 -2.22
C LEU A 207 5.72 4.44 -1.81
N ALA A 208 4.41 4.64 -1.69
CA ALA A 208 3.79 5.87 -1.22
C ALA A 208 2.84 5.57 -0.07
N LEU A 209 2.66 6.53 0.83
CA LEU A 209 1.66 6.48 1.89
C LEU A 209 0.60 7.53 1.61
N VAL A 210 -0.66 7.11 1.57
CA VAL A 210 -1.81 7.99 1.37
C VAL A 210 -2.78 7.86 2.54
N LYS A 211 -3.56 8.91 2.75
CA LYS A 211 -4.74 8.88 3.61
C LYS A 211 -5.82 9.80 3.04
N ARG A 212 -7.03 9.72 3.59
CA ARG A 212 -8.10 10.66 3.25
C ARG A 212 -7.66 12.09 3.58
N LYS A 213 -7.91 13.00 2.64
CA LYS A 213 -7.70 14.44 2.83
C LYS A 213 -8.76 14.97 3.79
N GLY A 214 -8.31 15.75 4.78
CA GLY A 214 -9.16 16.33 5.83
C GLY A 214 -10.08 17.41 5.32
#